data_AF-A0A0D3CKW8-F1
#
_entry.id   AF-A0A0D3CKW8-F1
#
_cell.length_a   1.000
_cell.length_b   1.000
_cell.length_c   1.000
_cell.angle_alpha   90.00
_cell.angle_beta   90.00
_cell.angle_gamma   90.00
#
_symmetry.space_group_name_H-M   'P 1'
#
loop_
_entity.id
_entity.type
_entity.pdbx_description
1 polymer ?
#
loop_
_entity_poly.entity_id
_entity_poly.type
_entity_poly.pdbx_seq_one_letter_code
_entity_poly.pdbx_strand_id
1 'polypeptide(L)'
;MELDFKCSDVGVWKKALSSYESKVESLNKPDLVSLDQYYRVELPSLLHGRDPNPYLTTSELSQLMKWKLSRGKWRPRLLDFVSSLDDSVVKSASEKAFKSLPDISKAVNELTVLKGVGPATASAVLAAYAPDIAPFMSDEAMEVALGNSKDYSLKRYLLFVTKLQKKSKELKLEGEWGGASDVERALWSCTVRSKSKPAEKSSSEKKRKRKE
;
A
#
# COMPACT_ATOMS: atom_id res chain seq x y z
N MET A 1 -10.35 11.66 12.36
CA MET A 1 -9.79 11.16 13.63
C MET A 1 -8.32 10.94 13.37
N GLU A 2 -7.47 11.73 14.00
CA GLU A 2 -6.01 11.52 13.93
C GLU A 2 -5.66 10.37 14.87
N LEU A 3 -4.99 9.35 14.33
CA LEU A 3 -4.52 8.20 15.11
C LEU A 3 -3.06 8.48 15.50
N ASP A 4 -2.82 8.67 16.79
CA ASP A 4 -1.46 8.77 17.31
C ASP A 4 -0.79 7.40 17.29
N PHE A 5 0.37 7.30 16.64
CA PHE A 5 1.17 6.08 16.60
C PHE A 5 1.55 5.55 18.00
N LYS A 6 1.59 6.41 19.01
CA LYS A 6 1.87 6.02 20.40
C LYS A 6 0.66 5.40 21.12
N CYS A 7 -0.54 5.50 20.58
CA CYS A 7 -1.74 4.90 21.16
C CYS A 7 -1.59 3.37 21.24
N SER A 8 -1.91 2.80 22.40
CA SER A 8 -1.94 1.35 22.65
C SER A 8 -3.37 0.79 22.71
N ASP A 9 -4.40 1.65 22.65
CA ASP A 9 -5.80 1.22 22.69
C ASP A 9 -6.20 0.53 21.38
N VAL A 10 -6.31 -0.81 21.45
CA VAL A 10 -6.68 -1.66 20.31
C VAL A 10 -8.04 -1.28 19.71
N GLY A 11 -8.98 -0.76 20.50
CA GLY A 11 -10.29 -0.31 20.02
C GLY A 11 -10.16 0.87 19.05
N VAL A 12 -9.28 1.82 19.33
CA VAL A 12 -9.00 2.96 18.43
C VAL A 12 -8.37 2.47 17.13
N TRP A 13 -7.41 1.55 17.21
CA TRP A 13 -6.76 0.95 16.04
C TRP A 13 -7.74 0.12 15.19
N LYS A 14 -8.60 -0.68 15.82
CA LYS A 14 -9.66 -1.45 15.13
C LYS A 14 -10.66 -0.54 14.44
N LYS A 15 -11.05 0.57 15.08
CA LYS A 15 -11.92 1.58 14.47
C LYS A 15 -11.28 2.26 13.26
N ALA A 16 -9.98 2.56 13.34
CA ALA A 16 -9.24 3.09 12.20
C ALA A 16 -9.18 2.07 11.05
N LEU A 17 -8.87 0.81 11.35
CA LEU A 17 -8.82 -0.27 10.37
C LEU A 17 -10.19 -0.55 9.72
N SER A 18 -11.27 -0.57 10.49
CA SER A 18 -12.63 -0.80 9.98
C SER A 18 -13.12 0.34 9.08
N SER A 19 -12.54 1.53 9.19
CA SER A 19 -12.87 2.65 8.30
C SER A 19 -12.22 2.53 6.91
N TYR A 20 -11.30 1.58 6.70
CA TYR A 20 -10.51 1.47 5.47
C TYR A 20 -11.36 1.40 4.19
N GLU A 21 -12.37 0.54 4.14
CA GLU A 21 -13.21 0.36 2.94
C GLU A 21 -13.96 1.65 2.59
N SER A 22 -14.61 2.26 3.60
CA SER A 22 -15.27 3.57 3.43
C SER A 22 -14.30 4.67 2.97
N LYS A 23 -13.02 4.58 3.39
CA LYS A 23 -11.99 5.53 2.97
C LYS A 23 -11.60 5.33 1.52
N VAL A 24 -11.42 4.09 1.08
CA VAL A 24 -11.18 3.73 -0.32
C VAL A 24 -12.31 4.26 -1.22
N GLU A 25 -13.57 4.02 -0.84
CA GLU A 25 -14.75 4.53 -1.55
C GLU A 25 -14.77 6.06 -1.62
N SER A 26 -14.47 6.74 -0.50
CA SER A 26 -14.50 8.21 -0.41
C SER A 26 -13.50 8.93 -1.33
N LEU A 27 -12.49 8.21 -1.87
CA LEU A 27 -11.52 8.79 -2.80
C LEU A 27 -12.13 9.07 -4.18
N ASN A 28 -13.29 8.51 -4.50
CA ASN A 28 -13.99 8.69 -5.78
C ASN A 28 -13.07 8.48 -6.99
N LYS A 29 -12.18 7.50 -6.91
CA LYS A 29 -11.29 7.09 -8.00
C LYS A 29 -11.94 5.94 -8.77
N PRO A 30 -12.12 6.05 -10.10
CA PRO A 30 -12.61 4.95 -10.91
C PRO A 30 -11.76 3.69 -10.66
N ASP A 31 -12.41 2.54 -10.59
CA ASP A 31 -11.80 1.21 -10.43
C ASP A 31 -11.02 0.96 -9.14
N LEU A 32 -10.82 1.95 -8.26
CA LEU A 32 -10.01 1.73 -7.05
C LEU A 32 -10.65 0.70 -6.12
N VAL A 33 -11.98 0.71 -5.97
CA VAL A 33 -12.70 -0.25 -5.12
C VAL A 33 -12.50 -1.68 -5.63
N SER A 34 -12.67 -1.93 -6.92
CA SER A 34 -12.47 -3.26 -7.52
C SER A 34 -11.01 -3.69 -7.49
N LEU A 35 -10.07 -2.77 -7.77
CA LEU A 35 -8.64 -3.03 -7.68
C LEU A 35 -8.20 -3.35 -6.24
N ASP A 36 -8.80 -2.69 -5.25
CA ASP A 36 -8.50 -2.90 -3.83
C ASP A 36 -9.08 -4.21 -3.32
N GLN A 37 -10.30 -4.57 -3.74
CA GLN A 37 -10.88 -5.89 -3.49
C GLN A 37 -10.00 -7.00 -4.05
N TYR A 38 -9.55 -6.87 -5.31
CA TYR A 38 -8.62 -7.79 -5.92
C TYR A 38 -7.32 -7.90 -5.10
N TYR A 39 -6.69 -6.78 -4.75
CA TYR A 39 -5.42 -6.78 -4.03
C TYR A 39 -5.52 -7.36 -2.61
N ARG A 40 -6.61 -7.10 -1.89
CA ARG A 40 -6.77 -7.51 -0.50
C ARG A 40 -7.31 -8.93 -0.32
N VAL A 41 -8.08 -9.44 -1.28
CA VAL A 41 -8.82 -10.69 -1.13
C VAL A 41 -8.39 -11.71 -2.18
N GLU A 42 -8.57 -11.38 -3.46
CA GLU A 42 -8.34 -12.34 -4.55
C GLU A 42 -6.86 -12.70 -4.68
N LEU A 43 -5.98 -11.71 -4.71
CA LEU A 43 -4.55 -11.91 -4.91
C LEU A 43 -3.90 -12.76 -3.79
N PRO A 44 -4.10 -12.49 -2.49
CA PRO A 44 -3.62 -13.36 -1.43
C PRO A 44 -4.13 -14.79 -1.58
N SER A 45 -5.42 -14.99 -1.91
CA SER A 45 -5.98 -16.33 -2.14
C SER A 45 -5.33 -17.04 -3.32
N LEU A 46 -5.04 -16.34 -4.42
CA LEU A 46 -4.34 -16.90 -5.58
C LEU A 46 -2.89 -17.29 -5.24
N LEU A 47 -2.19 -16.47 -4.45
CA LEU A 47 -0.82 -16.74 -4.03
C LEU A 47 -0.76 -17.97 -3.11
N HIS A 48 -1.57 -17.99 -2.05
CA HIS A 48 -1.62 -19.13 -1.12
C HIS A 48 -2.20 -20.40 -1.74
N GLY A 49 -3.06 -20.28 -2.75
CA GLY A 49 -3.54 -21.41 -3.54
C GLY A 49 -2.44 -22.12 -4.34
N ARG A 50 -1.23 -21.54 -4.45
CA ARG A 50 -0.05 -22.11 -5.12
C ARG A 50 1.01 -22.62 -4.15
N ASP A 51 0.73 -22.61 -2.84
CA ASP A 51 1.66 -23.14 -1.85
C ASP A 51 1.93 -24.64 -2.11
N PRO A 52 3.18 -25.12 -1.94
CA PRO A 52 4.31 -24.45 -1.28
C PRO A 52 5.21 -23.61 -2.20
N ASN A 53 4.87 -23.43 -3.48
CA ASN A 53 5.66 -22.64 -4.44
C ASN A 53 4.83 -21.46 -4.98
N PRO A 54 4.50 -20.47 -4.13
CA PRO A 54 3.75 -19.30 -4.54
C PRO A 54 4.55 -18.46 -5.53
N TYR A 55 3.86 -17.82 -6.46
CA TYR A 55 4.44 -16.94 -7.46
C TYR A 55 3.41 -15.94 -7.98
N LEU A 56 3.91 -14.85 -8.57
CA LEU A 56 3.12 -13.93 -9.39
C LEU A 56 3.29 -14.23 -10.87
N THR A 57 2.22 -14.05 -11.62
CA THR A 57 2.24 -13.88 -13.08
C THR A 57 2.45 -12.41 -13.44
N THR A 58 2.84 -12.14 -14.69
CA THR A 58 2.94 -10.76 -15.20
C THR A 58 1.59 -10.03 -15.14
N SER A 59 0.48 -10.74 -15.39
CA SER A 59 -0.88 -10.18 -15.32
C SER A 59 -1.21 -9.73 -13.89
N GLU A 60 -0.94 -10.60 -12.90
CA GLU A 60 -1.21 -10.29 -11.49
C GLU A 60 -0.35 -9.14 -10.97
N LEU A 61 0.93 -9.11 -11.34
CA LEU A 61 1.83 -7.99 -11.00
C LEU A 61 1.37 -6.68 -11.66
N SER A 62 0.87 -6.74 -12.89
CA SER A 62 0.30 -5.57 -13.58
C SER A 62 -0.95 -5.05 -12.89
N GLN A 63 -1.84 -5.95 -12.43
CA GLN A 63 -3.06 -5.56 -11.71
C GLN A 63 -2.75 -5.00 -10.32
N LEU A 64 -1.78 -5.57 -9.60
CA LEU A 64 -1.24 -5.01 -8.36
C LEU A 64 -0.63 -3.61 -8.60
N MET A 65 0.10 -3.42 -9.70
CA MET A 65 0.64 -2.10 -10.05
C MET A 65 -0.48 -1.09 -10.33
N LYS A 66 -1.54 -1.48 -11.04
CA LYS A 66 -2.73 -0.62 -11.25
C LYS A 66 -3.36 -0.21 -9.92
N TRP A 67 -3.55 -1.16 -8.99
CA TRP A 67 -4.03 -0.85 -7.64
C TRP A 67 -3.12 0.16 -6.95
N LYS A 68 -1.81 -0.10 -6.90
CA LYS A 68 -0.83 0.76 -6.21
C LYS A 68 -0.82 2.18 -6.77
N LEU A 69 -0.82 2.33 -8.09
CA LEU A 69 -0.83 3.64 -8.76
C LEU A 69 -2.16 4.38 -8.56
N SER A 70 -3.27 3.64 -8.47
CA SER A 70 -4.60 4.19 -8.21
C SER A 70 -4.75 4.62 -6.75
N ARG A 71 -4.24 3.83 -5.79
CA ARG A 71 -4.28 4.16 -4.36
C ARG A 71 -3.37 5.36 -4.04
N GLY A 72 -2.14 5.35 -4.56
CA GLY A 72 -1.12 6.36 -4.28
C GLY A 72 -0.85 7.35 -5.43
N LYS A 73 0.43 7.64 -5.66
CA LYS A 73 0.88 8.57 -6.71
C LYS A 73 0.90 7.92 -8.09
N TRP A 74 0.14 8.49 -9.02
CA TRP A 74 0.07 8.03 -10.41
C TRP A 74 1.40 8.21 -11.15
N ARG A 75 1.93 7.11 -11.70
CA ARG A 75 3.17 7.05 -12.51
C ARG A 75 3.01 5.98 -13.60
N PRO A 76 2.35 6.29 -14.73
CA PRO A 76 1.85 5.30 -15.69
C PRO A 76 2.97 4.46 -16.33
N ARG A 77 4.15 5.06 -16.54
CA ARG A 77 5.32 4.35 -17.10
C ARG A 77 5.73 3.10 -16.31
N LEU A 78 5.42 3.04 -15.00
CA LEU A 78 5.72 1.85 -14.21
C LEU A 78 4.84 0.66 -14.59
N LEU A 79 3.59 0.93 -14.99
CA LEU A 79 2.69 -0.11 -15.49
C LEU A 79 3.20 -0.66 -16.82
N ASP A 80 3.63 0.22 -17.74
CA ASP A 80 4.16 -0.19 -19.04
C ASP A 80 5.38 -1.12 -18.87
N PHE A 81 6.29 -0.79 -17.94
CA PHE A 81 7.44 -1.65 -17.66
C PHE A 81 7.03 -3.02 -17.15
N VAL A 82 6.13 -3.06 -16.15
CA VAL A 82 5.68 -4.31 -15.55
C VAL A 82 4.92 -5.18 -16.56
N SER A 83 4.02 -4.59 -17.33
CA SER A 83 3.22 -5.32 -18.32
C SER A 83 4.05 -5.85 -19.51
N SER A 84 5.26 -5.33 -19.71
CA SER A 84 6.20 -5.82 -20.73
C SER A 84 7.16 -6.92 -20.22
N LEU A 85 7.06 -7.33 -18.96
CA LEU A 85 7.93 -8.37 -18.39
C LEU A 85 7.50 -9.77 -18.83
N ASP A 86 8.48 -10.62 -19.13
CA ASP A 86 8.24 -12.03 -19.36
C ASP A 86 7.71 -12.72 -18.09
N ASP A 87 6.68 -13.54 -18.26
CA ASP A 87 6.00 -14.23 -17.15
C ASP A 87 6.94 -15.15 -16.36
N SER A 88 7.89 -15.79 -17.06
CA SER A 88 8.91 -16.64 -16.43
C SER A 88 9.84 -15.86 -15.49
N VAL A 89 10.18 -14.61 -15.83
CA VAL A 89 11.04 -13.75 -15.02
C VAL A 89 10.28 -13.27 -13.78
N VAL A 90 9.02 -12.88 -13.93
CA VAL A 90 8.15 -12.48 -12.80
C VAL A 90 7.94 -13.64 -11.82
N LYS A 91 7.65 -14.84 -12.34
CA LYS A 91 7.54 -16.06 -11.54
C LYS A 91 8.82 -16.34 -10.77
N SER A 92 9.95 -16.41 -11.48
CA SER A 92 11.25 -16.70 -10.85
C SER A 92 11.62 -15.73 -9.73
N ALA A 93 11.44 -14.42 -9.95
CA ALA A 93 11.74 -13.40 -8.95
C ALA A 93 10.80 -13.48 -7.73
N SER A 94 9.50 -13.66 -7.96
CA SER A 94 8.52 -13.74 -6.87
C SER A 94 8.65 -15.01 -6.04
N GLU A 95 8.89 -16.17 -6.65
CA GLU A 95 9.15 -17.43 -5.93
C GLU A 95 10.36 -17.29 -4.99
N LYS A 96 11.47 -16.72 -5.47
CA LYS A 96 12.68 -16.50 -4.66
C LYS A 96 12.41 -15.52 -3.52
N ALA A 97 11.62 -14.48 -3.79
CA ALA A 97 11.25 -13.49 -2.78
C ALA A 97 10.43 -14.13 -1.66
N PHE A 98 9.39 -14.90 -1.98
CA PHE A 98 8.56 -15.58 -0.99
C PHE A 98 9.35 -16.63 -0.20
N LYS A 99 10.24 -17.39 -0.86
CA LYS A 99 11.16 -18.33 -0.19
C LYS A 99 12.19 -17.65 0.72
N SER A 100 12.46 -16.37 0.51
CA SER A 100 13.41 -15.61 1.34
C SER A 100 12.79 -15.09 2.64
N LEU A 101 11.47 -15.14 2.79
CA LEU A 101 10.81 -14.77 4.04
C LEU A 101 11.20 -15.74 5.18
N PRO A 102 11.39 -15.25 6.42
CA PRO A 102 11.06 -13.91 6.92
C PRO A 102 12.14 -12.82 6.69
N ASP A 103 13.21 -13.07 5.92
CA ASP A 103 14.19 -12.03 5.56
C ASP A 103 13.62 -11.06 4.52
N ILE A 104 13.02 -9.99 5.02
CA ILE A 104 12.41 -8.93 4.21
C ILE A 104 13.44 -8.23 3.31
N SER A 105 14.67 -8.07 3.77
CA SER A 105 15.72 -7.38 2.99
C SER A 105 16.06 -8.19 1.74
N LYS A 106 16.29 -9.50 1.93
CA LYS A 106 16.54 -10.42 0.84
C LYS A 106 15.33 -10.53 -0.09
N ALA A 107 14.12 -10.69 0.46
CA ALA A 107 12.90 -10.80 -0.32
C ALA A 107 12.65 -9.57 -1.22
N VAL A 108 12.92 -8.36 -0.72
CA VAL A 108 12.84 -7.14 -1.55
C VAL A 108 13.88 -7.15 -2.67
N ASN A 109 15.12 -7.55 -2.37
CA ASN A 109 16.18 -7.59 -3.38
C ASN A 109 15.83 -8.54 -4.54
N GLU A 110 15.25 -9.71 -4.25
CA GLU A 110 14.78 -10.66 -5.27
C GLU A 110 13.71 -10.05 -6.20
N LEU A 111 12.86 -9.15 -5.71
CA LEU A 111 11.83 -8.48 -6.52
C LEU A 111 12.36 -7.26 -7.29
N THR A 112 13.35 -6.54 -6.73
CA THR A 112 13.88 -5.32 -7.35
C THR A 112 14.72 -5.54 -8.60
N VAL A 113 14.98 -6.79 -8.97
CA VAL A 113 15.55 -7.15 -10.28
C VAL A 113 14.57 -6.89 -11.43
N LEU A 114 13.26 -6.85 -11.14
CA LEU A 114 12.22 -6.63 -12.13
C LEU A 114 12.15 -5.14 -12.52
N LYS A 115 12.19 -4.86 -13.82
CA LYS A 115 12.06 -3.49 -14.33
C LYS A 115 10.73 -2.87 -13.89
N GLY A 116 10.78 -1.68 -13.29
CA GLY A 116 9.59 -0.99 -12.76
C GLY A 116 9.20 -1.39 -11.33
N VAL A 117 9.90 -2.35 -10.73
CA VAL A 117 9.70 -2.78 -9.34
C VAL A 117 10.82 -2.23 -8.46
N GLY A 118 10.52 -1.19 -7.68
CA GLY A 118 11.38 -0.72 -6.58
C GLY A 118 10.89 -1.21 -5.21
N PRO A 119 11.56 -0.85 -4.09
CA PRO A 119 11.17 -1.27 -2.74
C PRO A 119 9.69 -1.02 -2.41
N ALA A 120 9.13 0.10 -2.85
CA ALA A 120 7.71 0.39 -2.66
C ALA A 120 6.78 -0.61 -3.39
N THR A 121 7.12 -1.04 -4.61
CA THR A 121 6.31 -2.06 -5.32
C THR A 121 6.57 -3.45 -4.74
N ALA A 122 7.82 -3.78 -4.43
CA ALA A 122 8.17 -5.02 -3.78
C ALA A 122 7.43 -5.20 -2.44
N SER A 123 7.30 -4.14 -1.64
CA SER A 123 6.52 -4.17 -0.39
C SER A 123 5.04 -4.52 -0.60
N ALA A 124 4.43 -4.12 -1.73
CA ALA A 124 3.04 -4.50 -2.03
C ALA A 124 2.93 -5.99 -2.36
N VAL A 125 3.88 -6.52 -3.12
CA VAL A 125 3.96 -7.95 -3.42
C VAL A 125 4.11 -8.76 -2.14
N LEU A 126 5.03 -8.35 -1.26
CA LEU A 126 5.25 -9.04 0.01
C LEU A 126 4.06 -8.90 0.97
N ALA A 127 3.38 -7.75 1.00
CA ALA A 127 2.21 -7.54 1.82
C ALA A 127 0.99 -8.37 1.39
N ALA A 128 0.86 -8.65 0.10
CA ALA A 128 -0.19 -9.54 -0.41
C ALA A 128 0.03 -11.01 0.01
N TYR A 129 1.29 -11.45 0.15
CA TYR A 129 1.62 -12.84 0.50
C TYR A 129 1.86 -13.07 2.01
N ALA A 130 2.48 -12.11 2.70
CA ALA A 130 2.87 -12.23 4.10
C ALA A 130 2.46 -10.99 4.91
N PRO A 131 1.15 -10.70 4.99
CA PRO A 131 0.63 -9.47 5.60
C PRO A 131 1.02 -9.32 7.07
N ASP A 132 1.28 -10.42 7.76
CA ASP A 132 1.67 -10.46 9.17
C ASP A 132 3.01 -9.76 9.43
N ILE A 133 3.97 -9.91 8.50
CA ILE A 133 5.35 -9.46 8.68
C ILE A 133 5.78 -8.37 7.70
N ALA A 134 5.16 -8.26 6.52
CA ALA A 134 5.57 -7.35 5.47
C ALA A 134 4.47 -6.31 5.19
N PRO A 135 4.45 -5.15 5.87
CA PRO A 135 3.50 -4.08 5.56
C PRO A 135 3.80 -3.41 4.22
N PHE A 136 2.77 -2.93 3.52
CA PHE A 136 2.95 -2.13 2.32
C PHE A 136 3.56 -0.75 2.65
N MET A 137 4.53 -0.31 1.85
CA MET A 137 5.21 0.99 2.02
C MET A 137 4.35 2.14 1.47
N SER A 138 3.20 2.44 2.11
CA SER A 138 2.37 3.59 1.75
C SER A 138 2.97 4.90 2.27
N ASP A 139 2.84 5.96 1.46
CA ASP A 139 3.35 7.30 1.81
C ASP A 139 2.73 7.78 3.12
N GLU A 140 1.44 7.54 3.31
CA GLU A 140 0.69 8.02 4.46
C GLU A 140 1.09 7.32 5.76
N ALA A 141 1.26 5.98 5.74
CA ALA A 141 1.73 5.26 6.92
C ALA A 141 3.21 5.58 7.21
N MET A 142 4.03 5.78 6.19
CA MET A 142 5.43 6.20 6.32
C MET A 142 5.57 7.57 6.97
N GLU A 143 4.69 8.52 6.61
CA GLU A 143 4.64 9.84 7.24
C GLU A 143 4.35 9.72 8.74
N VAL A 144 3.36 8.93 9.14
CA VAL A 144 3.02 8.78 10.57
C VAL A 144 4.08 8.01 11.34
N ALA A 145 4.54 6.88 10.79
CA ALA A 145 5.47 6.01 11.51
C ALA A 145 6.88 6.59 11.57
N LEU A 146 7.33 7.30 10.53
CA LEU A 146 8.72 7.72 10.39
C LEU A 146 8.93 9.23 10.19
N GLY A 147 7.88 10.04 10.11
CA GLY A 147 7.95 11.50 9.92
C GLY A 147 8.48 11.95 8.56
N ASN A 148 8.51 11.06 7.56
CA ASN A 148 8.85 11.40 6.17
C ASN A 148 8.39 10.29 5.22
N SER A 149 7.68 10.71 4.17
CA SER A 149 7.00 9.91 3.14
C SER A 149 7.72 9.80 1.78
N LYS A 150 8.88 10.45 1.58
CA LYS A 150 9.50 10.57 0.23
C LYS A 150 10.73 9.70 -0.02
N ASP A 151 11.19 8.96 0.99
CA ASP A 151 12.34 8.06 0.88
C ASP A 151 11.88 6.62 0.63
N TYR A 152 12.04 6.17 -0.62
CA TYR A 152 11.66 4.82 -1.08
C TYR A 152 12.84 3.84 -1.09
N SER A 153 13.91 4.10 -0.33
CA SER A 153 15.05 3.20 -0.22
C SER A 153 14.69 1.94 0.57
N LEU A 154 15.43 0.85 0.31
CA LEU A 154 15.31 -0.39 1.10
C LEU A 154 15.59 -0.14 2.59
N LYS A 155 16.62 0.65 2.92
CA LYS A 155 16.95 1.01 4.31
C LYS A 155 15.76 1.64 5.03
N ARG A 156 15.06 2.55 4.36
CA ARG A 156 13.88 3.22 4.92
C ARG A 156 12.72 2.24 5.09
N TYR A 157 12.50 1.37 4.10
CA TYR A 157 11.48 0.32 4.20
C TYR A 157 11.73 -0.64 5.38
N LEU A 158 12.96 -1.08 5.60
CA LEU A 158 13.28 -1.96 6.74
C LEU A 158 13.03 -1.29 8.09
N LEU A 159 13.32 0.00 8.21
CA LEU A 159 12.98 0.78 9.41
C LEU A 159 11.46 0.87 9.62
N PHE A 160 10.70 1.08 8.53
CA PHE A 160 9.24 1.10 8.55
C PHE A 160 8.66 -0.24 9.00
N VAL A 161 9.10 -1.34 8.39
CA VAL A 161 8.71 -2.71 8.74
C VAL A 161 8.96 -2.98 10.22
N THR A 162 10.15 -2.65 10.73
CA THR A 162 10.50 -2.84 12.13
C THR A 162 9.54 -2.11 13.07
N LYS A 163 9.19 -0.85 12.76
CA LYS A 163 8.24 -0.09 13.59
C LYS A 163 6.84 -0.68 13.57
N LEU A 164 6.34 -1.07 12.39
CA LEU A 164 4.98 -1.62 12.26
C LEU A 164 4.87 -3.02 12.86
N GLN A 165 5.89 -3.87 12.72
CA GLN A 165 5.95 -5.15 13.42
C GLN A 165 5.96 -4.96 14.94
N LYS A 166 6.73 -3.98 15.46
CA LYS A 166 6.73 -3.67 16.89
C LYS A 166 5.33 -3.23 17.36
N LYS A 167 4.70 -2.30 16.64
CA LYS A 167 3.34 -1.84 16.97
C LYS A 167 2.31 -2.97 16.87
N SER A 168 2.41 -3.83 15.84
CA SER A 168 1.54 -5.00 15.71
C SER A 168 1.70 -5.97 16.89
N LYS A 169 2.93 -6.19 17.39
CA LYS A 169 3.17 -7.02 18.58
C LYS A 169 2.59 -6.39 19.83
N GLU A 170 2.75 -5.08 20.00
CA GLU A 170 2.16 -4.32 21.11
C GLU A 170 0.63 -4.45 21.13
N LEU A 171 -0.03 -4.19 19.99
CA LEU A 171 -1.49 -4.33 19.88
C LEU A 171 -1.96 -5.77 20.10
N LYS A 172 -1.15 -6.76 19.71
CA LYS A 172 -1.45 -8.18 19.93
C LYS A 172 -1.36 -8.60 21.41
N LEU A 173 -0.60 -7.88 22.23
CA LEU A 173 -0.57 -8.11 23.68
C LEU A 173 -1.80 -7.53 24.38
N GLU A 174 -2.32 -6.42 23.88
CA GLU A 174 -3.49 -5.72 24.42
C GLU A 174 -4.83 -6.26 23.87
N GLY A 175 -4.80 -7.07 22.81
CA GLY A 175 -5.99 -7.70 22.23
C GLY A 175 -5.72 -8.43 20.91
N GLU A 176 -6.77 -8.88 20.22
CA GLU A 176 -6.62 -9.55 18.93
C GLU A 176 -6.24 -8.57 17.81
N TRP A 177 -5.12 -8.83 17.13
CA TRP A 177 -4.61 -8.05 16.00
C TRP A 177 -4.02 -8.96 14.92
N GLY A 178 -4.32 -8.68 13.65
CA GLY A 178 -3.91 -9.52 12.52
C GLY A 178 -2.42 -9.43 12.21
N GLY A 179 -1.89 -8.24 11.92
CA GLY A 179 -0.48 -8.13 11.57
C GLY A 179 0.04 -6.73 11.25
N ALA A 180 1.28 -6.66 10.75
CA ALA A 180 1.91 -5.39 10.38
C ALA A 180 1.14 -4.66 9.25
N SER A 181 0.56 -5.38 8.29
CA SER A 181 -0.26 -4.78 7.24
C SER A 181 -1.57 -4.17 7.75
N ASP A 182 -2.14 -4.68 8.84
CA ASP A 182 -3.30 -4.03 9.48
C ASP A 182 -2.92 -2.69 10.12
N VAL A 183 -1.72 -2.61 10.71
CA VAL A 183 -1.19 -1.35 11.26
C VAL A 183 -1.04 -0.33 10.13
N GLU A 184 -0.48 -0.72 8.99
CA GLU A 184 -0.38 0.12 7.79
C GLU A 184 -1.75 0.64 7.35
N ARG A 185 -2.73 -0.26 7.19
CA ARG A 185 -4.07 0.11 6.73
C ARG A 185 -4.80 1.02 7.71
N ALA A 186 -4.66 0.79 9.01
CA ALA A 186 -5.22 1.66 10.04
C ALA A 186 -4.63 3.07 9.95
N LEU A 187 -3.29 3.18 9.85
CA LEU A 187 -2.60 4.46 9.67
C LEU A 187 -3.04 5.18 8.39
N TRP A 188 -3.08 4.46 7.28
CA TRP A 188 -3.50 5.01 5.99
C TRP A 188 -4.93 5.54 6.03
N SER A 189 -5.86 4.82 6.68
CA SER A 189 -7.27 5.22 6.77
C SER A 189 -7.48 6.55 7.52
N CYS A 190 -6.63 6.82 8.50
CA CYS A 190 -6.68 8.05 9.30
C CYS A 190 -6.07 9.27 8.59
N THR A 191 -5.18 9.04 7.64
CA THR A 191 -4.31 10.08 7.05
C THR A 191 -4.65 10.40 5.61
N VAL A 192 -5.19 9.43 4.87
CA VAL A 192 -5.61 9.64 3.49
C VAL A 192 -6.69 10.73 3.45
N ARG A 193 -6.43 11.75 2.62
CA ARG A 193 -7.35 12.87 2.44
C ARG A 193 -8.36 12.52 1.36
N SER A 194 -9.62 12.39 1.74
CA SER A 194 -10.73 12.37 0.79
C SER A 194 -10.78 13.71 0.05
N LYS A 195 -11.03 13.70 -1.26
CA LYS A 195 -11.37 14.95 -1.97
C LYS A 195 -12.75 15.39 -1.48
N SER A 196 -12.81 16.44 -0.66
CA SER A 196 -14.07 17.16 -0.49
C SER A 196 -14.49 17.72 -1.86
N LYS A 197 -15.80 17.69 -2.17
CA LYS A 197 -16.36 18.38 -3.34
C LYS A 197 -15.81 19.81 -3.36
N PRO A 198 -15.43 20.37 -4.52
CA PRO A 198 -15.04 21.77 -4.58
C PRO A 198 -16.26 22.59 -4.14
N ALA A 199 -16.08 23.40 -3.09
CA ALA A 199 -17.05 24.42 -2.74
C ALA A 199 -17.29 25.29 -3.97
N GLU A 200 -18.55 25.47 -4.35
CA GLU A 200 -18.97 26.35 -5.44
C GLU A 200 -18.33 27.73 -5.23
N LYS A 201 -17.44 28.10 -6.15
CA LYS A 201 -16.93 29.47 -6.21
C LYS A 201 -18.08 30.34 -6.69
N SER A 202 -18.64 31.15 -5.79
CA SER A 202 -19.52 32.25 -6.16
C SER A 202 -18.76 33.22 -7.08
N SER A 203 -19.22 33.28 -8.33
CA SER A 203 -18.75 34.22 -9.33
C SER A 203 -19.17 35.64 -8.93
N SER A 204 -18.24 36.43 -8.40
CA SER A 204 -18.41 37.89 -8.32
C SER A 204 -17.84 38.52 -9.59
N GLU A 205 -18.76 38.84 -10.49
CA GLU A 205 -18.57 39.49 -11.78
C GLU A 205 -18.11 40.96 -11.58
N LYS A 206 -16.83 41.27 -11.79
CA LYS A 206 -16.35 42.66 -11.84
C LYS A 206 -16.39 43.19 -13.27
N LYS A 207 -17.44 43.97 -13.57
CA LYS A 207 -17.54 44.87 -14.74
C LYS A 207 -16.28 45.76 -14.85
N ARG A 208 -15.52 45.62 -15.94
CA ARG A 208 -14.52 46.61 -16.38
C ARG A 208 -15.21 47.70 -17.19
N LYS A 209 -15.21 48.93 -16.67
CA LYS A 209 -15.55 50.15 -17.42
C LYS A 209 -14.39 50.52 -18.35
N ARG A 210 -14.68 50.61 -19.64
CA ARG A 210 -13.85 51.20 -20.69
C ARG A 210 -14.06 52.72 -20.64
N LYS A 211 -12.98 53.51 -20.69
CA LYS A 211 -13.06 54.94 -20.98
C LYS A 211 -12.08 55.24 -22.10
N GLU A 212 -12.59 55.97 -23.08
CA GLU A 212 -11.88 56.60 -24.21
C GLU A 212 -10.71 57.47 -23.76
#